data_AF-X1AW04-F1
#
_entry.id   AF-X1AW04-F1
#
_cell.length_a   1.000
_cell.length_b   1.000
_cell.length_c   1.000
_cell.angle_alpha   90.00
_cell.angle_beta   90.00
_cell.angle_gamma   90.00
#
_symmetry.space_group_name_H-M   'P 1'
#
loop_
_entity.id
_entity.type
_entity.pdbx_description
1 polymer ?
#
loop_
_entity_poly.entity_id
_entity_poly.type
_entity_poly.pdbx_seq_one_letter_code
_entity_poly.pdbx_strand_id
1 'polypeptide(L)'
;PNLLKDEQAREKTGMTEIYPLTYFDELIARRAKQLGLRFHVRLSPGDTIDNARWETRIFTGRKNRTHYNDQISIDNYRIKKLKEHYPICEFEDIVPHIDRLRLIKSPEEIEIIRRNGRISAEGVKQAMLASRPGAYEYEVEAAAMFVILRNGCRGFAYPSIVASGPNSCIWHYSASSRKMEDGDILLMDFGGELDYMCMDISRTWPINGKFTPEQRESYTIALAVQKACIEAYRPGVTSADVQKHVAEVMKKKGLDPRGLKGGIGHYVGMSTHDVGPRGIPLEEGMVFAIEPGLYYPEKNS
;
A
#
# COMPACT_ATOMS: atom_id res chain seq x y z
N PRO A 1 -15.09 11.71 -18.56
CA PRO A 1 -15.96 12.02 -19.73
C PRO A 1 -17.30 11.29 -19.61
N ASN A 2 -18.41 11.88 -20.08
CA ASN A 2 -19.70 11.19 -20.10
C ASN A 2 -19.72 10.19 -21.27
N LEU A 3 -19.67 8.89 -20.97
CA LEU A 3 -19.64 7.82 -21.98
C LEU A 3 -20.85 7.82 -22.91
N LEU A 4 -21.98 8.41 -22.50
CA LEU A 4 -23.17 8.54 -23.35
C LEU A 4 -22.97 9.51 -24.53
N LYS A 5 -21.98 10.40 -24.44
CA LYS A 5 -21.71 11.42 -25.45
C LYS A 5 -20.47 11.11 -26.31
N ASP A 6 -19.76 10.02 -26.01
CA ASP A 6 -18.58 9.61 -26.76
C ASP A 6 -18.98 8.47 -27.71
N GLU A 7 -19.01 8.76 -29.01
CA GLU A 7 -19.39 7.79 -30.06
C GLU A 7 -18.47 6.57 -30.08
N GLN A 8 -17.22 6.71 -29.61
CA GLN A 8 -16.25 5.62 -29.50
C GLN A 8 -16.24 4.95 -28.11
N ALA A 9 -17.16 5.30 -27.20
CA ALA A 9 -17.16 4.79 -25.83
C ALA A 9 -17.26 3.25 -25.78
N ARG A 10 -18.11 2.65 -26.63
CA ARG A 10 -18.29 1.19 -26.66
C ARG A 10 -16.99 0.47 -27.07
N GLU A 11 -16.31 1.00 -28.08
CA GLU A 11 -15.03 0.46 -28.55
C GLU A 11 -13.92 0.63 -27.50
N LYS A 12 -13.79 1.83 -26.90
CA LYS A 12 -12.77 2.13 -25.88
C LYS A 12 -12.93 1.32 -24.60
N THR A 13 -14.17 1.01 -24.21
CA THR A 13 -14.47 0.34 -22.93
C THR A 13 -14.76 -1.15 -23.08
N GLY A 14 -15.02 -1.63 -24.30
CA GLY A 14 -15.51 -2.98 -24.56
C GLY A 14 -16.97 -3.22 -24.10
N MET A 15 -17.69 -2.20 -23.64
CA MET A 15 -19.08 -2.34 -23.20
C MET A 15 -20.01 -2.49 -24.39
N THR A 16 -20.88 -3.51 -24.35
CA THR A 16 -21.86 -3.76 -25.42
C THR A 16 -22.95 -2.69 -25.48
N GLU A 17 -23.40 -2.20 -24.33
CA GLU A 17 -24.49 -1.25 -24.18
C GLU A 17 -24.16 -0.19 -23.13
N ILE A 18 -24.58 1.05 -23.37
CA ILE A 18 -24.36 2.20 -22.48
C ILE A 18 -25.70 2.94 -22.36
N TYR A 19 -26.25 3.00 -21.14
CA TYR A 19 -27.56 3.59 -20.86
C TYR A 19 -27.45 4.76 -19.87
N PRO A 20 -28.38 5.74 -19.90
CA PRO A 20 -28.45 6.75 -18.86
C PRO A 20 -28.79 6.13 -17.51
N LEU A 21 -28.27 6.70 -16.43
CA LEU A 21 -28.54 6.22 -15.07
C LEU A 21 -30.04 6.18 -14.74
N THR A 22 -30.83 7.09 -15.32
CA THR A 22 -32.30 7.13 -15.16
C THR A 22 -33.01 5.89 -15.71
N TYR A 23 -32.35 5.10 -16.58
CA TYR A 23 -32.88 3.84 -17.09
C TYR A 23 -32.64 2.65 -16.16
N PHE A 24 -31.85 2.83 -15.09
CA PHE A 24 -31.42 1.74 -14.22
C PHE A 24 -32.60 0.93 -13.65
N ASP A 25 -33.61 1.61 -13.09
CA ASP A 25 -34.72 0.92 -12.45
C ASP A 25 -35.59 0.15 -13.46
N GLU A 26 -35.80 0.71 -14.65
CA GLU A 26 -36.52 0.04 -15.73
C GLU A 26 -35.75 -1.19 -16.24
N LEU A 27 -34.42 -1.07 -16.39
CA LEU A 27 -33.54 -2.18 -16.77
C LEU A 27 -33.66 -3.34 -15.78
N ILE A 28 -33.59 -3.05 -14.47
CA ILE A 28 -33.75 -4.07 -13.43
C ILE A 28 -35.14 -4.70 -13.50
N ALA A 29 -36.22 -3.92 -13.58
CA ALA A 29 -37.57 -4.45 -13.65
C ALA A 29 -37.81 -5.36 -14.87
N ARG A 30 -37.23 -5.01 -16.04
CA ARG A 30 -37.29 -5.84 -17.25
C ARG A 30 -36.55 -7.16 -17.09
N ARG A 31 -35.41 -7.17 -16.38
CA ARG A 31 -34.57 -8.36 -16.16
C ARG A 31 -35.07 -9.24 -15.01
N ALA A 32 -35.62 -8.65 -13.96
CA ALA A 32 -36.15 -9.33 -12.79
C ALA A 32 -37.38 -10.23 -13.06
N LYS A 33 -37.99 -10.14 -14.26
CA LYS A 33 -39.00 -11.10 -14.73
C LYS A 33 -38.47 -12.53 -14.82
N GLN A 34 -37.14 -12.69 -14.92
CA GLN A 34 -36.46 -13.97 -14.79
C GLN A 34 -36.23 -14.21 -13.29
N LEU A 35 -36.92 -15.19 -12.70
CA LEU A 35 -36.73 -15.59 -11.30
C LEU A 35 -35.23 -15.75 -10.99
N GLY A 36 -34.75 -15.13 -9.91
CA GLY A 36 -33.38 -15.31 -9.42
C GLY A 36 -32.34 -14.25 -9.86
N LEU A 37 -32.75 -13.00 -10.08
CA LEU A 37 -31.77 -11.93 -10.32
C LEU A 37 -30.89 -11.72 -9.07
N ARG A 38 -29.58 -11.83 -9.25
CA ARG A 38 -28.57 -11.63 -8.20
C ARG A 38 -27.71 -10.39 -8.50
N PHE A 39 -27.62 -9.51 -7.51
CA PHE A 39 -26.71 -8.38 -7.51
C PHE A 39 -25.38 -8.79 -6.88
N HIS A 40 -24.32 -8.77 -7.66
CA HIS A 40 -22.95 -8.82 -7.16
C HIS A 40 -22.49 -7.39 -6.87
N VAL A 41 -22.44 -7.02 -5.59
CA VAL A 41 -22.12 -5.65 -5.14
C VAL A 41 -21.08 -5.71 -4.04
N ARG A 42 -20.42 -4.59 -3.78
CA ARG A 42 -19.48 -4.47 -2.66
C ARG A 42 -20.25 -4.35 -1.35
N LEU A 43 -20.29 -5.41 -0.53
CA LEU A 43 -21.06 -5.43 0.73
C LEU A 43 -20.27 -4.94 1.96
N SER A 44 -19.04 -4.48 1.76
CA SER A 44 -18.15 -3.98 2.82
C SER A 44 -17.53 -2.64 2.42
N PRO A 45 -17.02 -1.83 3.38
CA PRO A 45 -16.30 -0.61 3.03
C PRO A 45 -15.21 -0.86 1.97
N GLY A 46 -15.08 0.07 1.04
CA GLY A 46 -13.96 0.08 0.11
C GLY A 46 -12.62 0.15 0.82
N ASP A 47 -11.59 -0.30 0.14
CA ASP A 47 -10.20 0.02 0.42
C ASP A 47 -9.92 1.50 0.12
N THR A 48 -8.82 2.00 0.68
CA THR A 48 -8.29 3.33 0.37
C THR A 48 -6.96 3.20 -0.36
N ILE A 49 -6.39 4.31 -0.81
CA ILE A 49 -5.05 4.31 -1.42
C ILE A 49 -4.00 3.67 -0.49
N ASP A 50 -4.09 3.93 0.81
CA ASP A 50 -3.10 3.44 1.76
C ASP A 50 -3.46 2.06 2.37
N ASN A 51 -4.75 1.72 2.47
CA ASN A 51 -5.22 0.66 3.36
C ASN A 51 -6.08 -0.37 2.62
N ALA A 52 -5.79 -1.66 2.85
CA ALA A 52 -6.62 -2.75 2.37
C ALA A 52 -7.98 -2.74 3.07
N ARG A 53 -8.97 -3.41 2.48
CA ARG A 53 -10.34 -3.46 3.02
C ARG A 53 -10.42 -3.90 4.48
N TRP A 54 -9.60 -4.87 4.89
CA TRP A 54 -9.63 -5.37 6.26
C TRP A 54 -9.15 -4.30 7.27
N GLU A 55 -8.17 -3.48 6.91
CA GLU A 55 -7.71 -2.34 7.70
C GLU A 55 -8.76 -1.24 7.71
N THR A 56 -9.33 -0.90 6.55
CA THR A 56 -10.41 0.08 6.47
C THR A 56 -11.60 -0.34 7.33
N ARG A 57 -11.91 -1.64 7.42
CA ARG A 57 -12.95 -2.17 8.33
C ARG A 57 -12.58 -1.97 9.80
N ILE A 58 -11.32 -2.18 10.19
CA ILE A 58 -10.84 -1.91 11.55
C ILE A 58 -10.96 -0.42 11.88
N PHE A 59 -10.51 0.47 10.99
CA PHE A 59 -10.58 1.92 11.21
C PHE A 59 -12.01 2.42 11.25
N THR A 60 -12.87 1.93 10.36
CA THR A 60 -14.31 2.24 10.38
C THR A 60 -14.94 1.76 11.69
N GLY A 61 -14.64 0.52 12.12
CA GLY A 61 -15.13 -0.01 13.39
C GLY A 61 -14.66 0.79 14.60
N ARG A 62 -13.41 1.30 14.58
CA ARG A 62 -12.89 2.21 15.62
C ARG A 62 -13.60 3.56 15.61
N LYS A 63 -13.84 4.14 14.43
CA LYS A 63 -14.55 5.41 14.28
C LYS A 63 -15.99 5.31 14.79
N ASN A 64 -16.67 4.22 14.47
CA ASN A 64 -18.08 3.98 14.82
C ASN A 64 -18.30 3.57 16.28
N ARG A 65 -17.27 3.60 17.15
CA ARG A 65 -17.42 3.27 18.58
C ARG A 65 -18.28 4.28 19.35
N THR A 66 -18.45 5.48 18.82
CA THR A 66 -19.26 6.55 19.44
C THR A 66 -20.55 6.75 18.66
N HIS A 67 -21.64 7.11 19.35
CA HIS A 67 -22.95 7.35 18.75
C HIS A 67 -22.98 8.56 17.79
N TYR A 68 -21.98 9.43 17.83
CA TYR A 68 -21.84 10.53 16.88
C TYR A 68 -21.27 10.08 15.52
N ASN A 69 -20.71 8.87 15.46
CA ASN A 69 -20.02 8.33 14.28
C ASN A 69 -20.65 7.01 13.79
N ASP A 70 -21.84 6.64 14.25
CA ASP A 70 -22.52 5.38 13.89
C ASP A 70 -23.15 5.39 12.47
N GLN A 71 -22.75 6.34 11.62
CA GLN A 71 -23.25 6.51 10.28
C GLN A 71 -22.87 5.31 9.39
N ILE A 72 -23.84 4.82 8.62
CA ILE A 72 -23.57 3.81 7.59
C ILE A 72 -22.79 4.44 6.43
N SER A 73 -21.89 3.67 5.82
CA SER A 73 -21.18 4.11 4.61
C SER A 73 -22.16 4.40 3.47
N ILE A 74 -21.76 5.24 2.53
CA ILE A 74 -22.57 5.52 1.33
C ILE A 74 -22.91 4.25 0.55
N ASP A 75 -21.99 3.28 0.51
CA ASP A 75 -22.21 1.99 -0.16
C ASP A 75 -23.25 1.16 0.59
N ASN A 76 -23.17 1.08 1.92
CA ASN A 76 -24.18 0.38 2.73
C ASN A 76 -25.55 1.06 2.62
N TYR A 77 -25.59 2.39 2.56
CA TYR A 77 -26.83 3.14 2.31
C TYR A 77 -27.42 2.81 0.93
N ARG A 78 -26.60 2.77 -0.13
CA ARG A 78 -27.02 2.37 -1.47
C ARG A 78 -27.55 0.94 -1.51
N ILE A 79 -26.87 0.00 -0.85
CA ILE A 79 -27.31 -1.39 -0.73
C ILE A 79 -28.64 -1.48 0.01
N LYS A 80 -28.80 -0.73 1.11
CA LYS A 80 -30.08 -0.65 1.82
C LYS A 80 -31.19 -0.20 0.89
N LYS A 81 -30.95 0.83 0.07
CA LYS A 81 -31.92 1.29 -0.93
C LYS A 81 -32.22 0.26 -2.01
N LEU A 82 -31.21 -0.42 -2.54
CA LEU A 82 -31.43 -1.50 -3.52
C LEU A 82 -32.25 -2.64 -2.93
N LYS A 83 -32.02 -3.03 -1.67
CA LYS A 83 -32.81 -4.06 -0.98
C LYS A 83 -34.26 -3.64 -0.74
N GLU A 84 -34.48 -2.37 -0.37
CA GLU A 84 -35.82 -1.78 -0.20
C GLU A 84 -36.60 -1.75 -1.53
N HIS A 85 -35.95 -1.39 -2.63
CA HIS A 85 -36.58 -1.31 -3.96
C HIS A 85 -36.74 -2.66 -4.66
N TYR A 86 -35.82 -3.59 -4.42
CA TYR A 86 -35.75 -4.90 -5.11
C TYR A 86 -35.68 -6.08 -4.13
N PRO A 87 -36.70 -6.26 -3.27
CA PRO A 87 -36.68 -7.29 -2.21
C PRO A 87 -36.66 -8.74 -2.74
N ILE A 88 -37.04 -8.94 -4.01
CA ILE A 88 -37.02 -10.25 -4.68
C ILE A 88 -35.63 -10.67 -5.18
N CYS A 89 -34.65 -9.75 -5.17
CA CYS A 89 -33.31 -10.01 -5.68
C CYS A 89 -32.37 -10.47 -4.57
N GLU A 90 -31.42 -11.32 -4.93
CA GLU A 90 -30.33 -11.72 -4.03
C GLU A 90 -29.16 -10.74 -4.11
N PHE A 91 -28.37 -10.63 -3.04
CA PHE A 91 -27.19 -9.76 -2.98
C PHE A 91 -25.99 -10.57 -2.48
N GLU A 92 -24.93 -10.59 -3.27
CA GLU A 92 -23.68 -11.33 -3.00
C GLU A 92 -22.49 -10.35 -3.03
N ASP A 93 -21.51 -10.59 -2.15
CA ASP A 93 -20.31 -9.74 -2.10
C ASP A 93 -19.39 -10.08 -3.28
N ILE A 94 -19.16 -9.12 -4.17
CA ILE A 94 -18.26 -9.29 -5.31
C ILE A 94 -16.77 -9.17 -4.92
N VAL A 95 -16.50 -8.59 -3.75
CA VAL A 95 -15.16 -8.25 -3.28
C VAL A 95 -14.17 -9.43 -3.29
N PRO A 96 -14.50 -10.62 -2.77
CA PRO A 96 -13.54 -11.74 -2.74
C PRO A 96 -13.04 -12.14 -4.14
N HIS A 97 -13.89 -11.99 -5.16
CA HIS A 97 -13.53 -12.27 -6.55
C HIS A 97 -12.60 -11.20 -7.11
N ILE A 98 -12.90 -9.92 -6.86
CA ILE A 98 -12.05 -8.80 -7.30
C ILE A 98 -10.69 -8.85 -6.62
N ASP A 99 -10.65 -9.14 -5.31
CA ASP A 99 -9.41 -9.18 -4.55
C ASP A 99 -8.50 -10.33 -5.02
N ARG A 100 -9.09 -11.47 -5.41
CA ARG A 100 -8.33 -12.57 -6.04
C ARG A 100 -7.74 -12.18 -7.39
N LEU A 101 -8.47 -11.42 -8.20
CA LEU A 101 -7.97 -10.93 -9.49
C LEU A 101 -6.82 -9.92 -9.29
N ARG A 102 -6.96 -8.99 -8.33
CA ARG A 102 -5.93 -7.98 -8.01
C ARG A 102 -4.66 -8.56 -7.40
N LEU A 103 -4.74 -9.72 -6.77
CA LEU A 103 -3.60 -10.36 -6.13
C LEU A 103 -2.49 -10.66 -7.14
N ILE A 104 -2.87 -11.12 -8.34
CA ILE A 104 -1.96 -11.48 -9.43
C ILE A 104 -1.96 -10.35 -10.45
N LYS A 105 -0.85 -9.61 -10.51
CA LYS A 105 -0.73 -8.43 -11.38
C LYS A 105 -0.54 -8.87 -12.82
N SER A 106 -1.20 -8.18 -13.75
CA SER A 106 -0.96 -8.34 -15.19
C SER A 106 0.44 -7.83 -15.57
N PRO A 107 0.98 -8.21 -16.74
CA PRO A 107 2.24 -7.66 -17.24
C PRO A 107 2.24 -6.13 -17.32
N GLU A 108 1.11 -5.52 -17.68
CA GLU A 108 0.94 -4.07 -17.77
C GLU A 108 0.98 -3.41 -16.39
N GLU A 109 0.28 -3.98 -15.41
CA GLU A 109 0.29 -3.52 -14.02
C GLU A 109 1.73 -3.59 -13.43
N ILE A 110 2.46 -4.68 -13.72
CA ILE A 110 3.85 -4.84 -13.31
C ILE A 110 4.75 -3.76 -13.93
N GLU A 111 4.55 -3.38 -15.20
CA GLU A 111 5.38 -2.34 -15.81
C GLU A 111 5.10 -0.96 -15.20
N ILE A 112 3.84 -0.65 -14.87
CA ILE A 112 3.49 0.58 -14.13
C ILE A 112 4.21 0.58 -12.77
N ILE A 113 4.14 -0.53 -12.02
CA ILE A 113 4.80 -0.66 -10.71
C ILE A 113 6.33 -0.51 -10.86
N ARG A 114 6.95 -1.11 -11.89
CA ARG A 114 8.39 -0.96 -12.16
C ARG A 114 8.77 0.49 -12.46
N ARG A 115 7.98 1.17 -13.30
CA ARG A 115 8.19 2.59 -13.60
C ARG A 115 8.04 3.44 -12.34
N ASN A 116 7.00 3.21 -11.54
CA ASN A 116 6.78 3.89 -10.28
C ASN A 116 7.94 3.65 -9.30
N GLY A 117 8.43 2.42 -9.21
CA GLY A 117 9.59 2.06 -8.37
C GLY A 117 10.86 2.83 -8.77
N ARG A 118 11.12 2.97 -10.07
CA ARG A 118 12.25 3.77 -10.58
C ARG A 118 12.10 5.25 -10.22
N ILE A 119 10.90 5.81 -10.38
CA ILE A 119 10.60 7.22 -10.06
C ILE A 119 10.71 7.47 -8.55
N SER A 120 10.09 6.63 -7.74
CA SER A 120 10.10 6.74 -6.28
C SER A 120 11.52 6.57 -5.72
N ALA A 121 12.30 5.61 -6.25
CA ALA A 121 13.70 5.46 -5.88
C ALA A 121 14.56 6.68 -6.25
N GLU A 122 14.28 7.33 -7.39
CA GLU A 122 14.93 8.60 -7.74
C GLU A 122 14.52 9.73 -6.77
N GLY A 123 13.25 9.77 -6.37
CA GLY A 123 12.78 10.67 -5.32
C GLY A 123 13.58 10.52 -4.02
N VAL A 124 13.76 9.28 -3.56
CA VAL A 124 14.58 8.98 -2.37
C VAL A 124 16.05 9.40 -2.54
N LYS A 125 16.65 9.24 -3.73
CA LYS A 125 18.02 9.74 -3.97
C LYS A 125 18.10 11.26 -3.86
N GLN A 126 17.12 11.98 -4.40
CA GLN A 126 17.08 13.45 -4.26
C GLN A 126 16.87 13.85 -2.79
N ALA A 127 16.08 13.09 -2.04
CA ALA A 127 15.94 13.24 -0.60
C ALA A 127 17.29 13.07 0.14
N MET A 128 18.06 12.04 -0.21
CA MET A 128 19.42 11.82 0.32
C MET A 128 20.34 13.00 0.02
N LEU A 129 20.29 13.56 -1.20
CA LEU A 129 21.10 14.72 -1.60
C LEU A 129 20.68 16.02 -0.91
N ALA A 130 19.39 16.17 -0.58
CA ALA A 130 18.87 17.32 0.15
C ALA A 130 19.17 17.27 1.66
N SER A 131 19.49 16.09 2.19
CA SER A 131 19.78 15.85 3.60
C SER A 131 21.10 16.50 4.02
N ARG A 132 21.05 17.31 5.09
CA ARG A 132 22.22 17.93 5.72
C ARG A 132 21.90 18.34 7.16
N PRO A 133 22.89 18.39 8.07
CA PRO A 133 22.67 18.98 9.39
C PRO A 133 22.13 20.40 9.28
N GLY A 134 21.10 20.69 10.08
CA GLY A 134 20.42 21.98 10.13
C GLY A 134 19.27 22.16 9.14
N ALA A 135 19.08 21.27 8.16
CA ALA A 135 17.87 21.24 7.35
C ALA A 135 16.70 20.60 8.12
N TYR A 136 15.47 20.90 7.73
CA TYR A 136 14.27 20.27 8.29
C TYR A 136 13.87 19.01 7.53
N GLU A 137 13.19 18.09 8.22
CA GLU A 137 12.62 16.87 7.61
C GLU A 137 11.73 17.18 6.39
N TYR A 138 10.86 18.21 6.44
CA TYR A 138 10.03 18.60 5.30
C TYR A 138 10.83 19.08 4.08
N GLU A 139 12.07 19.59 4.24
CA GLU A 139 12.91 19.95 3.09
C GLU A 139 13.31 18.71 2.31
N VAL A 140 13.55 17.59 3.02
CA VAL A 140 13.88 16.28 2.44
C VAL A 140 12.64 15.66 1.78
N GLU A 141 11.47 15.73 2.45
CA GLU A 141 10.18 15.32 1.87
C GLU A 141 9.90 16.06 0.56
N ALA A 142 10.06 17.39 0.55
CA ALA A 142 9.79 18.23 -0.62
C ALA A 142 10.68 17.86 -1.82
N ALA A 143 11.96 17.52 -1.58
CA ALA A 143 12.88 17.09 -2.62
C ALA A 143 12.41 15.80 -3.31
N ALA A 144 11.91 14.83 -2.54
CA ALA A 144 11.37 13.58 -3.09
C ALA A 144 10.02 13.80 -3.79
N MET A 145 9.13 14.61 -3.20
CA MET A 145 7.83 14.96 -3.76
C MET A 145 7.95 15.60 -5.15
N PHE A 146 8.91 16.50 -5.32
CA PHE A 146 9.16 17.14 -6.61
C PHE A 146 9.40 16.11 -7.73
N VAL A 147 10.19 15.07 -7.45
CA VAL A 147 10.51 14.03 -8.43
C VAL A 147 9.27 13.25 -8.84
N ILE A 148 8.46 12.80 -7.89
CA ILE A 148 7.30 11.97 -8.22
C ILE A 148 6.24 12.77 -9.00
N LEU A 149 5.97 14.01 -8.60
CA LEU A 149 5.00 14.88 -9.28
C LEU A 149 5.46 15.22 -10.70
N ARG A 150 6.75 15.55 -10.87
CA ARG A 150 7.32 15.85 -12.20
C ARG A 150 7.22 14.67 -13.17
N ASN A 151 7.21 13.43 -12.66
CA ASN A 151 7.19 12.22 -13.47
C ASN A 151 5.78 11.61 -13.65
N GLY A 152 4.74 12.32 -13.23
CA GLY A 152 3.34 11.97 -13.47
C GLY A 152 2.65 11.21 -12.34
N CYS A 153 3.29 11.04 -11.19
CA CYS A 153 2.57 10.52 -10.02
C CYS A 153 1.53 11.54 -9.55
N ARG A 154 0.38 11.05 -9.08
CA ARG A 154 -0.72 11.90 -8.57
C ARG A 154 -0.40 12.55 -7.22
N GLY A 155 0.57 12.01 -6.51
CA GLY A 155 1.02 12.41 -5.19
C GLY A 155 1.66 11.22 -4.47
N PHE A 156 1.77 11.32 -3.15
CA PHE A 156 2.19 10.19 -2.33
C PHE A 156 1.12 9.09 -2.32
N ALA A 157 1.54 7.83 -2.29
CA ALA A 157 0.65 6.70 -2.07
C ALA A 157 0.10 6.65 -0.62
N TYR A 158 0.86 7.21 0.32
CA TYR A 158 0.55 7.30 1.75
C TYR A 158 1.24 8.52 2.36
N PRO A 159 0.84 9.02 3.55
CA PRO A 159 1.56 10.09 4.21
C PRO A 159 3.04 9.71 4.39
N SER A 160 3.95 10.49 3.81
CA SER A 160 5.37 10.13 3.85
C SER A 160 5.89 10.16 5.29
N ILE A 161 6.83 9.26 5.58
CA ILE A 161 7.55 9.25 6.85
C ILE A 161 8.93 9.81 6.56
N VAL A 162 9.27 10.94 7.17
CA VAL A 162 10.63 11.50 7.14
C VAL A 162 11.06 11.75 8.58
N ALA A 163 11.67 10.73 9.16
CA ALA A 163 11.86 10.62 10.60
C ALA A 163 13.35 10.63 10.98
N SER A 164 13.81 11.78 11.51
CA SER A 164 15.20 12.01 11.92
C SER A 164 15.43 11.70 13.41
N GLY A 165 16.59 11.15 13.73
CA GLY A 165 17.03 10.92 15.11
C GLY A 165 15.99 10.11 15.91
N PRO A 166 15.52 10.60 17.07
CA PRO A 166 14.53 9.90 17.89
C PRO A 166 13.20 9.57 17.18
N ASN A 167 12.81 10.37 16.19
CA ASN A 167 11.57 10.16 15.44
C ASN A 167 11.61 8.85 14.64
N SER A 168 12.80 8.35 14.28
CA SER A 168 12.97 7.10 13.50
C SER A 168 12.41 5.85 14.19
N CYS A 169 12.16 5.91 15.51
CA CYS A 169 11.52 4.84 16.27
C CYS A 169 9.99 5.01 16.45
N ILE A 170 9.39 6.06 15.88
CA ILE A 170 7.95 6.30 15.92
C ILE A 170 7.30 5.70 14.66
N TRP A 171 6.45 4.69 14.85
CA TRP A 171 5.67 4.10 13.75
C TRP A 171 4.74 5.14 13.14
N HIS A 172 4.74 5.21 11.81
CA HIS A 172 3.92 6.15 11.03
C HIS A 172 4.11 7.63 11.42
N TYR A 173 5.35 8.02 11.73
CA TYR A 173 5.68 9.43 11.96
C TYR A 173 5.44 10.26 10.70
N SER A 174 4.48 11.18 10.74
CA SER A 174 4.09 11.99 9.56
C SER A 174 4.15 13.50 9.82
N ALA A 175 4.81 13.93 10.89
CA ALA A 175 4.87 15.36 11.25
C ALA A 175 5.97 16.11 10.46
N SER A 176 7.02 15.40 10.04
CA SER A 176 8.12 15.88 9.18
C SER A 176 8.60 17.31 9.48
N SER A 177 8.74 17.66 10.75
CA SER A 177 8.94 19.06 11.18
C SER A 177 10.15 19.28 12.09
N ARG A 178 10.90 18.22 12.42
CA ARG A 178 12.12 18.35 13.23
C ARG A 178 13.26 18.89 12.37
N LYS A 179 14.07 19.77 12.98
CA LYS A 179 15.35 20.18 12.42
C LYS A 179 16.36 19.05 12.64
N MET A 180 16.94 18.56 11.55
CA MET A 180 17.88 17.45 11.56
C MET A 180 19.24 17.89 12.12
N GLU A 181 19.87 17.07 12.95
CA GLU A 181 21.13 17.38 13.61
C GLU A 181 22.30 16.59 13.03
N ASP A 182 23.52 17.02 13.34
CA ASP A 182 24.72 16.23 13.02
C ASP A 182 24.75 14.96 13.88
N GLY A 183 25.11 13.84 13.29
CA GLY A 183 25.10 12.52 13.93
C GLY A 183 23.75 11.80 13.89
N ASP A 184 22.66 12.47 13.52
CA ASP A 184 21.36 11.81 13.35
C ASP A 184 21.35 10.82 12.18
N ILE A 185 20.48 9.83 12.31
CA ILE A 185 20.04 8.97 11.20
C ILE A 185 18.67 9.46 10.72
N LEU A 186 18.39 9.32 9.43
CA LEU A 186 17.09 9.58 8.84
C LEU A 186 16.50 8.27 8.33
N LEU A 187 15.29 7.94 8.78
CA LEU A 187 14.44 6.91 8.18
C LEU A 187 13.42 7.62 7.30
N MET A 188 13.40 7.27 6.01
CA MET A 188 12.40 7.72 5.08
C MET A 188 11.58 6.54 4.57
N ASP A 189 10.26 6.62 4.71
CA ASP A 189 9.29 5.73 4.10
C ASP A 189 8.45 6.52 3.09
N PHE A 190 8.50 6.10 1.83
CA PHE A 190 8.05 6.92 0.72
C PHE A 190 7.69 6.12 -0.53
N GLY A 191 6.60 6.53 -1.19
CA GLY A 191 6.34 6.14 -2.57
C GLY A 191 5.22 6.95 -3.22
N GLY A 192 5.22 6.97 -4.55
CA GLY A 192 4.22 7.67 -5.34
C GLY A 192 3.03 6.80 -5.74
N GLU A 193 1.91 7.44 -6.11
CA GLU A 193 0.80 6.82 -6.84
C GLU A 193 0.94 7.14 -8.33
N LEU A 194 1.19 6.14 -9.17
CA LEU A 194 1.28 6.27 -10.63
C LEU A 194 0.25 5.38 -11.30
N ASP A 195 -0.63 5.96 -12.12
CA ASP A 195 -1.66 5.23 -12.88
C ASP A 195 -2.45 4.22 -12.02
N TYR A 196 -2.85 4.68 -10.83
CA TYR A 196 -3.55 3.90 -9.78
C TYR A 196 -2.72 2.83 -9.06
N MET A 197 -1.43 2.69 -9.36
CA MET A 197 -0.54 1.77 -8.66
C MET A 197 0.33 2.51 -7.63
N CYS A 198 0.33 2.00 -6.42
CA CYS A 198 1.13 2.47 -5.30
C CYS A 198 2.54 1.87 -5.34
N MET A 199 3.45 2.57 -4.68
CA MET A 199 4.82 2.11 -4.44
C MET A 199 5.13 2.34 -2.97
N ASP A 200 5.96 1.49 -2.40
CA ASP A 200 6.37 1.55 -1.00
C ASP A 200 7.88 1.29 -0.91
N ILE A 201 8.62 2.29 -0.45
CA ILE A 201 10.08 2.23 -0.33
C ILE A 201 10.51 2.89 0.97
N SER A 202 11.08 2.06 1.84
CA SER A 202 11.84 2.52 3.00
C SER A 202 13.35 2.56 2.75
N ARG A 203 14.02 3.66 3.12
CA ARG A 203 15.49 3.78 3.16
C ARG A 203 15.94 4.54 4.40
N THR A 204 17.12 4.19 4.89
CA THR A 204 17.71 4.81 6.09
C THR A 204 19.16 5.20 5.83
N TRP A 205 19.55 6.43 6.19
CA TRP A 205 20.89 6.96 5.97
C TRP A 205 21.31 7.99 7.03
N PRO A 206 22.61 8.18 7.28
CA PRO A 206 23.11 9.20 8.21
C PRO A 206 23.01 10.59 7.57
N ILE A 207 22.56 11.59 8.33
CA ILE A 207 22.31 12.94 7.82
C ILE A 207 23.60 13.66 7.41
N ASN A 208 24.71 13.34 8.07
CA ASN A 208 26.04 13.86 7.75
C ASN A 208 26.81 12.99 6.72
N GLY A 209 26.18 11.96 6.15
CA GLY A 209 26.79 11.06 5.19
C GLY A 209 27.72 9.98 5.77
N LYS A 210 27.89 9.90 7.10
CA LYS A 210 28.76 8.89 7.75
C LYS A 210 28.08 8.19 8.91
N PHE A 211 27.85 6.88 8.76
CA PHE A 211 27.33 6.05 9.84
C PHE A 211 28.31 6.00 11.02
N THR A 212 27.79 6.17 12.23
CA THR A 212 28.51 5.78 13.46
C THR A 212 28.66 4.25 13.53
N PRO A 213 29.57 3.71 14.37
CA PRO A 213 29.69 2.25 14.55
C PRO A 213 28.37 1.58 14.93
N GLU A 214 27.59 2.20 15.82
CA GLU A 214 26.31 1.69 16.29
C GLU A 214 25.23 1.73 15.20
N GLN A 215 25.10 2.85 14.48
CA GLN A 215 24.14 2.94 13.36
C GLN A 215 24.49 1.93 12.26
N ARG A 216 25.79 1.74 12.00
CA ARG A 216 26.29 0.77 11.01
C ARG A 216 25.95 -0.65 11.41
N GLU A 217 26.05 -1.02 12.68
CA GLU A 217 25.67 -2.34 13.18
C GLU A 217 24.20 -2.63 12.87
N SER A 218 23.30 -1.76 13.32
CA SER A 218 21.85 -1.89 13.10
C SER A 218 21.50 -1.95 11.61
N TYR A 219 22.08 -1.06 10.80
CA TYR A 219 21.89 -1.06 9.35
C TYR A 219 22.36 -2.37 8.70
N THR A 220 23.50 -2.90 9.13
CA THR A 220 24.07 -4.14 8.59
C THR A 220 23.16 -5.34 8.86
N ILE A 221 22.57 -5.41 10.06
CA ILE A 221 21.63 -6.47 10.43
C ILE A 221 20.37 -6.37 9.58
N ALA A 222 19.72 -5.20 9.52
CA ALA A 222 18.51 -5.00 8.72
C ALA A 222 18.73 -5.29 7.23
N LEU A 223 19.86 -4.84 6.67
CA LEU A 223 20.25 -5.13 5.29
C LEU A 223 20.49 -6.64 5.06
N ALA A 224 21.11 -7.33 6.01
CA ALA A 224 21.35 -8.76 5.90
C ALA A 224 20.04 -9.56 5.92
N VAL A 225 19.08 -9.17 6.78
CA VAL A 225 17.72 -9.74 6.80
C VAL A 225 17.02 -9.50 5.48
N GLN A 226 16.99 -8.25 4.98
CA GLN A 226 16.32 -7.92 3.72
C GLN A 226 16.85 -8.75 2.55
N LYS A 227 18.17 -8.85 2.43
CA LYS A 227 18.81 -9.64 1.36
C LYS A 227 18.51 -11.13 1.47
N ALA A 228 18.45 -11.68 2.69
CA ALA A 228 18.08 -13.07 2.90
C ALA A 228 16.60 -13.33 2.56
N CYS A 229 15.70 -12.38 2.83
CA CYS A 229 14.32 -12.47 2.37
C CYS A 229 14.25 -12.52 0.83
N ILE A 230 14.93 -11.59 0.15
CA ILE A 230 14.98 -11.52 -1.33
C ILE A 230 15.50 -12.83 -1.94
N GLU A 231 16.54 -13.44 -1.34
CA GLU A 231 17.09 -14.72 -1.79
C GLU A 231 16.08 -15.87 -1.69
N ALA A 232 15.24 -15.87 -0.65
CA ALA A 232 14.28 -16.95 -0.39
C ALA A 232 13.03 -16.88 -1.27
N TYR A 233 12.64 -15.69 -1.75
CA TYR A 233 11.38 -15.50 -2.46
C TYR A 233 11.39 -16.12 -3.86
N ARG A 234 10.46 -17.05 -4.08
CA ARG A 234 10.16 -17.69 -5.37
C ARG A 234 8.77 -18.33 -5.32
N PRO A 235 8.11 -18.62 -6.46
CA PRO A 235 6.84 -19.33 -6.45
C PRO A 235 6.90 -20.62 -5.62
N GLY A 236 5.85 -20.89 -4.85
CA GLY A 236 5.69 -22.06 -3.99
C GLY A 236 6.19 -21.92 -2.55
N VAL A 237 7.00 -20.91 -2.22
CA VAL A 237 7.47 -20.71 -0.82
C VAL A 237 6.43 -19.96 0.00
N THR A 238 6.30 -20.32 1.27
CA THR A 238 5.46 -19.60 2.24
C THR A 238 6.28 -18.57 3.03
N SER A 239 5.59 -17.69 3.77
CA SER A 239 6.24 -16.78 4.72
C SER A 239 7.03 -17.52 5.81
N ALA A 240 6.60 -18.73 6.19
CA ALA A 240 7.30 -19.56 7.18
C ALA A 240 8.62 -20.11 6.62
N ASP A 241 8.64 -20.52 5.35
CA ASP A 241 9.86 -21.00 4.68
C ASP A 241 10.91 -19.88 4.59
N VAL A 242 10.45 -18.66 4.28
CA VAL A 242 11.31 -17.47 4.22
C VAL A 242 11.90 -17.15 5.59
N GLN A 243 11.08 -17.16 6.66
CA GLN A 243 11.58 -16.94 8.02
C GLN A 243 12.65 -17.97 8.40
N LYS A 244 12.43 -19.24 8.05
CA LYS A 244 13.40 -20.31 8.29
C LYS A 244 14.72 -20.05 7.53
N HIS A 245 14.66 -19.71 6.24
CA HIS A 245 15.85 -19.37 5.44
C HIS A 245 16.61 -18.18 6.03
N VAL A 246 15.91 -17.11 6.39
CA VAL A 246 16.53 -15.93 7.02
C VAL A 246 17.25 -16.31 8.31
N ALA A 247 16.62 -17.11 9.19
CA ALA A 247 17.25 -17.57 10.42
C ALA A 247 18.53 -18.37 10.16
N GLU A 248 18.54 -19.25 9.14
CA GLU A 248 19.71 -20.03 8.73
C GLU A 248 20.84 -19.13 8.18
N VAL A 249 20.51 -18.17 7.31
CA VAL A 249 21.49 -17.22 6.74
C VAL A 249 22.09 -16.32 7.82
N MET A 250 21.26 -15.79 8.72
CA MET A 250 21.72 -14.91 9.81
C MET A 250 22.63 -15.67 10.77
N LYS A 251 22.26 -16.90 11.15
CA LYS A 251 23.11 -17.79 11.96
C LYS A 251 24.47 -18.06 11.32
N LYS A 252 24.51 -18.35 10.01
CA LYS A 252 25.78 -18.57 9.27
C LYS A 252 26.67 -17.32 9.26
N LYS A 253 26.08 -16.12 9.29
CA LYS A 253 26.80 -14.85 9.34
C LYS A 253 27.22 -14.43 10.75
N GLY A 254 26.85 -15.19 11.79
CA GLY A 254 27.06 -14.80 13.18
C GLY A 254 26.27 -13.55 13.58
N LEU A 255 25.18 -13.24 12.86
CA LEU A 255 24.31 -12.11 13.13
C LEU A 255 23.05 -12.60 13.83
N ASP A 256 22.63 -11.88 14.86
CA ASP A 256 21.32 -12.09 15.48
C ASP A 256 20.22 -11.53 14.54
N PRO A 257 19.21 -12.33 14.13
CA PRO A 257 18.11 -11.90 13.26
C PRO A 257 17.13 -10.91 13.93
N ARG A 258 17.62 -10.04 14.82
CA ARG A 258 16.87 -8.91 15.37
C ARG A 258 16.33 -8.09 14.19
N GLY A 259 15.03 -7.78 14.23
CA GLY A 259 14.36 -7.02 13.17
C GLY A 259 13.61 -7.85 12.14
N LEU A 260 13.74 -9.19 12.17
CA LEU A 260 12.78 -10.05 11.49
C LEU A 260 11.45 -10.04 12.26
N LYS A 261 10.50 -9.23 11.81
CA LYS A 261 9.10 -9.28 12.27
C LYS A 261 8.24 -9.86 11.15
N GLY A 262 7.89 -11.14 11.27
CA GLY A 262 6.83 -11.76 10.47
C GLY A 262 7.03 -11.74 8.95
N GLY A 263 7.82 -12.66 8.39
CA GLY A 263 7.63 -13.18 7.02
C GLY A 263 7.60 -12.17 5.87
N ILE A 264 6.66 -12.36 4.93
CA ILE A 264 6.32 -11.40 3.86
C ILE A 264 5.72 -10.15 4.55
N GLY A 265 6.08 -8.94 4.12
CA GLY A 265 5.50 -7.68 4.60
C GLY A 265 4.00 -7.58 4.23
N HIS A 266 3.64 -6.62 3.38
CA HIS A 266 2.30 -6.55 2.80
C HIS A 266 2.34 -6.55 1.27
N TYR A 267 1.22 -6.91 0.64
CA TYR A 267 1.07 -6.76 -0.81
C TYR A 267 1.06 -5.30 -1.19
N VAL A 268 1.49 -4.98 -2.40
CA VAL A 268 1.48 -3.63 -2.97
C VAL A 268 0.85 -3.69 -4.36
N GLY A 269 -0.01 -2.72 -4.68
CA GLY A 269 -0.73 -2.66 -5.95
C GLY A 269 -1.59 -1.42 -6.02
N MET A 270 -2.92 -1.60 -6.17
CA MET A 270 -3.83 -0.44 -6.21
C MET A 270 -3.97 0.28 -4.85
N SER A 271 -3.55 -0.38 -3.78
CA SER A 271 -3.35 0.21 -2.46
C SER A 271 -1.92 -0.05 -1.98
N THR A 272 -1.37 0.80 -1.10
CA THR A 272 -0.08 0.59 -0.44
C THR A 272 -0.10 -0.72 0.32
N HIS A 273 -1.01 -0.88 1.28
CA HIS A 273 -1.40 -2.17 1.81
C HIS A 273 -2.46 -2.77 0.88
N ASP A 274 -2.04 -3.56 -0.10
CA ASP A 274 -2.93 -4.18 -1.08
C ASP A 274 -3.63 -5.43 -0.53
N VAL A 275 -4.69 -5.84 -1.24
CA VAL A 275 -5.51 -7.00 -0.87
C VAL A 275 -4.78 -8.31 -1.12
N GLY A 276 -5.01 -9.29 -0.24
CA GLY A 276 -4.51 -10.65 -0.41
C GLY A 276 -4.46 -11.44 0.89
N PRO A 277 -4.53 -12.78 0.83
CA PRO A 277 -4.39 -13.63 2.00
C PRO A 277 -2.94 -13.69 2.47
N ARG A 278 -2.72 -13.82 3.79
CA ARG A 278 -1.38 -14.00 4.37
C ARG A 278 -1.03 -15.48 4.50
N GLY A 279 0.26 -15.80 4.39
CA GLY A 279 0.79 -17.14 4.68
C GLY A 279 0.47 -18.21 3.61
N ILE A 280 -0.07 -17.81 2.46
CA ILE A 280 -0.21 -18.72 1.31
C ILE A 280 1.15 -18.90 0.61
N PRO A 281 1.35 -19.99 -0.13
CA PRO A 281 2.47 -20.10 -1.05
C PRO A 281 2.47 -18.94 -2.05
N LEU A 282 3.64 -18.38 -2.31
CA LEU A 282 3.79 -17.31 -3.30
C LEU A 282 3.48 -17.83 -4.71
N GLU A 283 2.82 -17.00 -5.50
CA GLU A 283 2.54 -17.27 -6.91
C GLU A 283 3.19 -16.19 -7.79
N GLU A 284 3.44 -16.52 -9.05
CA GLU A 284 3.94 -15.56 -10.04
C GLU A 284 2.93 -14.42 -10.21
N GLY A 285 3.43 -13.19 -10.33
CA GLY A 285 2.60 -11.98 -10.45
C GLY A 285 2.18 -11.36 -9.13
N MET A 286 2.43 -11.99 -7.97
CA MET A 286 2.28 -11.32 -6.67
C MET A 286 3.35 -10.23 -6.49
N VAL A 287 2.93 -9.07 -5.97
CA VAL A 287 3.82 -7.93 -5.66
C VAL A 287 3.62 -7.55 -4.19
N PHE A 288 4.73 -7.37 -3.46
CA PHE A 288 4.74 -7.10 -2.02
C PHE A 288 6.00 -6.35 -1.58
N ALA A 289 5.92 -5.69 -0.43
CA ALA A 289 7.02 -4.97 0.21
C ALA A 289 7.90 -5.91 1.06
N ILE A 290 9.17 -5.53 1.22
CA ILE A 290 10.17 -6.22 2.03
C ILE A 290 10.87 -5.19 2.92
N GLU A 291 10.40 -5.11 4.17
CA GLU A 291 10.62 -3.98 5.08
C GLU A 291 11.09 -4.41 6.48
N PRO A 292 12.20 -5.17 6.62
CA PRO A 292 12.74 -5.47 7.94
C PRO A 292 13.23 -4.18 8.63
N GLY A 293 12.92 -4.05 9.92
CA GLY A 293 13.20 -2.84 10.69
C GLY A 293 13.68 -3.15 12.10
N LEU A 294 14.65 -2.37 12.57
CA LEU A 294 15.17 -2.38 13.94
C LEU A 294 14.85 -1.04 14.58
N TYR A 295 14.20 -1.09 15.73
CA TYR A 295 13.77 0.10 16.46
C TYR A 295 14.25 -0.02 17.91
N TYR A 296 14.84 1.06 18.43
CA TYR A 296 15.41 1.14 19.77
C TYR A 296 14.80 2.33 20.53
N PRO A 297 13.50 2.29 20.90
CA PRO A 297 12.81 3.42 21.53
C PRO A 297 13.46 3.88 22.84
N GLU A 298 14.14 2.97 23.55
CA GLU A 298 14.89 3.27 24.78
C GLU A 298 16.09 4.19 24.56
N LYS A 299 16.58 4.31 23.32
CA LYS A 299 17.71 5.16 22.95
C LYS A 299 17.28 6.55 22.47
N ASN A 300 15.98 6.86 22.52
CA ASN A 300 15.41 8.16 22.13
C ASN A 300 15.56 9.26 23.19
N SER A 301 16.54 9.15 24.11
CA SER A 301 16.73 10.07 25.24
C SER A 301 17.65 11.23 24.88
#